data_AF-A0A933XTQ6-F1
#
_entry.id   AF-A0A933XTQ6-F1
#
_cell.length_a   1.000
_cell.length_b   1.000
_cell.length_c   1.000
_cell.angle_alpha   90.00
_cell.angle_beta   90.00
_cell.angle_gamma   90.00
#
_symmetry.space_group_name_H-M   'P 1'
#
loop_
_entity.id
_entity.type
_entity.pdbx_description
1 polymer ?
#
loop_
_entity_poly.entity_id
_entity_poly.type
_entity_poly.pdbx_seq_one_letter_code
_entity_poly.pdbx_strand_id
1 'polypeptide(L)'
;MIQVHEALEIILSRIAFKGVEKIPISQALGRVLAEDVVARRPNPPLDNSAMDGYALVAQDVRSAGPESPVRLEVVEDVPAGYAARKTLRSGQAIRIMTGAPIPPGADAVVMQEDTERDGDYVRVKDKAEIGENIRLAGEDVKQGETAVLKGTVLKPSHIGMLAAV
;
A
#
# COMPACT_ATOMS: atom_id res chain seq x y z
N MET A 1 2.43 -41.45 -40.92
CA MET A 1 3.26 -40.51 -40.14
C MET A 1 2.41 -39.26 -39.98
N ILE A 2 2.09 -38.85 -38.76
CA ILE A 2 1.27 -37.65 -38.51
C ILE A 2 2.16 -36.44 -38.25
N GLN A 3 1.62 -35.24 -38.44
CA GLN A 3 2.34 -34.01 -38.12
C GLN A 3 2.43 -33.79 -36.60
N VAL A 4 3.43 -33.04 -36.14
CA VAL A 4 3.66 -32.79 -34.71
C VAL A 4 2.45 -32.15 -34.03
N HIS A 5 1.76 -31.21 -34.69
CA HIS A 5 0.56 -30.56 -34.13
C HIS A 5 -0.60 -31.55 -33.95
N GLU A 6 -0.78 -32.47 -34.90
CA GLU A 6 -1.82 -33.50 -34.85
C GLU A 6 -1.55 -34.51 -33.73
N ALA A 7 -0.28 -34.91 -33.56
CA ALA A 7 0.15 -35.73 -32.42
C ALA A 7 -0.14 -35.04 -31.08
N LEU A 8 0.15 -33.75 -30.97
CA LEU A 8 -0.10 -32.96 -29.76
C LEU A 8 -1.59 -32.88 -29.43
N GLU A 9 -2.46 -32.62 -30.40
CA GLU A 9 -3.92 -32.58 -30.20
C GLU A 9 -4.48 -33.94 -29.73
N ILE A 10 -4.02 -35.04 -30.32
CA ILE A 10 -4.43 -36.39 -29.90
C ILE A 10 -4.02 -36.65 -28.45
N ILE A 11 -2.81 -36.24 -28.05
CA ILE A 11 -2.34 -36.40 -26.68
C ILE A 11 -3.18 -35.54 -25.72
N LEU A 12 -3.33 -34.24 -26.00
CA LEU A 12 -4.05 -33.31 -25.13
C LEU A 12 -5.53 -33.66 -24.98
N SER A 13 -6.19 -34.15 -26.04
CA SER A 13 -7.60 -34.57 -26.00
C SER A 13 -7.87 -35.79 -25.10
N ARG A 14 -6.83 -36.56 -24.76
CA ARG A 14 -6.94 -37.74 -23.87
C ARG A 14 -6.55 -37.45 -22.43
N ILE A 15 -5.98 -36.28 -22.14
CA ILE A 15 -5.57 -35.90 -20.79
C ILE A 15 -6.79 -35.30 -20.06
N ALA A 16 -7.20 -35.94 -18.97
CA ALA A 16 -8.26 -35.44 -18.11
C ALA A 16 -7.69 -34.70 -16.89
N PHE A 17 -8.36 -33.62 -16.49
CA PHE A 17 -8.10 -32.91 -15.25
C PHE A 17 -8.22 -33.85 -14.04
N LYS A 18 -7.23 -33.83 -13.14
CA LYS A 18 -7.13 -34.78 -12.02
C LYS A 18 -7.73 -34.28 -10.70
N GLY A 19 -8.28 -33.08 -10.68
CA GLY A 19 -8.87 -32.47 -9.49
C GLY A 19 -8.00 -31.37 -8.89
N VAL A 20 -8.45 -30.86 -7.75
CA VAL A 20 -7.83 -29.76 -7.02
C VAL A 20 -7.44 -30.22 -5.63
N GLU A 21 -6.43 -29.57 -5.05
CA GLU A 21 -6.07 -29.74 -3.65
C GLU A 21 -5.86 -28.37 -3.00
N LYS A 22 -6.06 -28.31 -1.68
CA LYS A 22 -5.69 -27.14 -0.87
C LYS A 22 -4.36 -27.41 -0.21
N ILE A 23 -3.41 -26.52 -0.43
CA ILE A 23 -2.04 -26.63 0.08
C ILE A 23 -1.67 -25.37 0.87
N PRO A 24 -0.70 -25.45 1.80
CA PRO A 24 -0.13 -24.26 2.41
C PRO A 24 0.52 -23.35 1.36
N ILE A 25 0.41 -22.04 1.55
CA ILE A 25 0.98 -21.04 0.63
C ILE A 25 2.50 -21.19 0.44
N SER A 26 3.20 -21.68 1.47
CA SER A 26 4.64 -21.97 1.43
C SER A 26 5.03 -23.08 0.44
N GLN A 27 4.06 -23.88 -0.04
CA GLN A 27 4.26 -24.96 -1.01
C GLN A 27 3.63 -24.63 -2.38
N ALA A 28 3.08 -23.42 -2.55
CA ALA A 28 2.29 -23.06 -3.72
C ALA A 28 3.13 -22.57 -4.91
N LEU A 29 4.41 -22.27 -4.72
CA LEU A 29 5.30 -21.80 -5.79
C LEU A 29 5.37 -22.84 -6.93
N GLY A 30 5.14 -22.41 -8.16
CA GLY A 30 5.12 -23.27 -9.35
C GLY A 30 3.83 -24.06 -9.56
N ARG A 31 2.88 -24.02 -8.62
CA ARG A 31 1.55 -24.66 -8.79
C ARG A 31 0.65 -23.82 -9.69
N VAL A 32 -0.43 -24.43 -10.19
CA VAL A 32 -1.44 -23.77 -11.02
C VAL A 32 -2.67 -23.50 -10.18
N LEU A 33 -3.14 -22.25 -10.17
CA LEU A 33 -4.30 -21.84 -9.42
C LEU A 33 -5.59 -22.45 -9.99
N ALA A 34 -6.41 -23.06 -9.15
CA ALA A 34 -7.61 -23.78 -9.58
C ALA A 34 -8.85 -22.88 -9.79
N GLU A 35 -8.90 -21.75 -9.11
CA GLU A 35 -9.98 -20.76 -9.11
C GLU A 35 -9.41 -19.35 -8.98
N ASP A 36 -10.21 -18.33 -9.30
CA ASP A 36 -9.79 -16.95 -9.08
C ASP A 36 -9.62 -16.67 -7.59
N VAL A 37 -8.56 -15.97 -7.23
CA VAL A 37 -8.40 -15.45 -5.87
C VAL A 37 -8.86 -14.01 -5.83
N VAL A 38 -9.96 -13.81 -5.12
CA VAL A 38 -10.59 -12.51 -4.89
C VAL A 38 -10.10 -11.95 -3.56
N ALA A 39 -9.70 -10.68 -3.55
CA ALA A 39 -9.21 -10.01 -2.36
C ALA A 39 -10.31 -9.83 -1.31
N ARG A 40 -10.05 -10.28 -0.09
CA ARG A 40 -11.03 -10.23 1.01
C ARG A 40 -11.00 -8.91 1.75
N ARG A 41 -9.88 -8.20 1.65
CA ARG A 41 -9.65 -6.85 2.19
C ARG A 41 -8.93 -5.99 1.15
N PRO A 42 -9.05 -4.65 1.24
CA PRO A 42 -8.21 -3.79 0.42
C PRO A 42 -6.74 -3.93 0.81
N ASN A 43 -5.85 -3.72 -0.15
CA ASN A 43 -4.42 -3.57 0.08
C ASN A 43 -3.93 -2.27 -0.58
N PRO A 44 -3.29 -1.35 0.17
CA PRO A 44 -3.16 -1.32 1.63
C PRO A 44 -4.52 -1.32 2.36
N PRO A 45 -4.59 -1.75 3.64
CA PRO A 45 -5.87 -1.84 4.37
C PRO A 45 -6.42 -0.48 4.83
N LEU A 46 -5.55 0.53 4.96
CA LEU A 46 -5.86 1.88 5.41
C LEU A 46 -5.00 2.87 4.60
N ASP A 47 -5.46 4.12 4.54
CA ASP A 47 -4.63 5.22 4.04
C ASP A 47 -3.37 5.31 4.89
N ASN A 48 -2.19 5.35 4.26
CA ASN A 48 -0.91 5.32 4.95
C ASN A 48 0.12 6.25 4.31
N SER A 49 1.12 6.63 5.09
CA SER A 49 2.17 7.52 4.62
C SER A 49 3.06 6.84 3.58
N ALA A 50 3.27 7.50 2.45
CA ALA A 50 4.22 7.07 1.42
C ALA A 50 5.68 7.38 1.79
N MET A 51 5.91 8.30 2.75
CA MET A 51 7.22 8.82 3.12
C MET A 51 7.38 8.94 4.64
N ASP A 52 8.62 9.07 5.10
CA ASP A 52 8.91 9.53 6.47
C ASP A 52 8.77 11.05 6.52
N GLY A 53 8.06 11.58 7.52
CA GLY A 53 7.75 13.00 7.53
C GLY A 53 6.75 13.45 8.58
N TYR A 54 5.92 14.42 8.22
CA TYR A 54 4.92 15.04 9.09
C TYR A 54 3.55 15.04 8.42
N ALA A 55 2.60 14.32 9.02
CA ALA A 55 1.19 14.42 8.68
C ALA A 55 0.63 15.75 9.19
N LEU A 56 -0.01 16.50 8.30
CA LEU A 56 -0.50 17.85 8.55
C LEU A 56 -1.80 18.14 7.78
N VAL A 57 -2.36 19.33 7.99
CA VAL A 57 -3.44 19.87 7.15
C VAL A 57 -2.80 20.74 6.06
N ALA A 58 -2.94 20.37 4.79
CA ALA A 58 -2.34 21.03 3.63
C ALA A 58 -2.63 22.54 3.61
N GLN A 59 -3.83 22.93 4.05
CA GLN A 59 -4.25 24.32 4.22
C GLN A 59 -3.28 25.17 5.05
N ASP A 60 -2.70 24.59 6.11
CA ASP A 60 -1.85 25.33 7.05
C ASP A 60 -0.51 25.72 6.43
N VAL A 61 -0.04 24.95 5.43
CA VAL A 61 1.28 25.11 4.81
C VAL A 61 1.22 25.70 3.40
N ARG A 62 0.06 26.21 2.96
CA ARG A 62 -0.08 26.80 1.61
C ARG A 62 0.88 27.95 1.30
N SER A 63 1.33 28.68 2.33
CA SER A 63 2.30 29.77 2.21
C SER A 63 3.72 29.37 2.59
N ALA A 64 3.98 28.09 2.86
CA ALA A 64 5.31 27.62 3.21
C ALA A 64 6.26 27.77 2.01
N GLY A 65 7.50 28.12 2.32
CA GLY A 65 8.60 28.19 1.37
C GLY A 65 9.94 28.16 2.10
N PRO A 66 11.07 27.92 1.40
CA PRO A 66 12.36 27.75 2.04
C PRO A 66 12.80 28.93 2.91
N GLU A 67 12.51 30.15 2.46
CA GLU A 67 12.82 31.41 3.16
C GLU A 67 11.71 31.88 4.11
N SER A 68 10.54 31.23 4.07
CA SER A 68 9.36 31.57 4.87
C SER A 68 8.66 30.31 5.37
N PRO A 69 9.31 29.49 6.22
CA PRO A 69 8.73 28.25 6.68
C PRO A 69 7.54 28.48 7.60
N VAL A 70 6.52 27.63 7.48
CA VAL A 70 5.39 27.61 8.40
C VAL A 70 5.75 26.79 9.64
N ARG A 71 5.41 27.29 10.83
CA ARG A 71 5.67 26.61 12.09
C ARG A 71 4.41 25.92 12.60
N LEU A 72 4.46 24.61 12.80
CA LEU A 72 3.37 23.79 13.34
C LEU A 72 3.80 23.14 14.66
N GLU A 73 2.85 22.94 15.58
CA GLU A 73 3.07 22.21 16.83
C GLU A 73 3.09 20.70 16.55
N VAL A 74 4.14 19.99 16.96
CA VAL A 74 4.19 18.54 16.85
C VAL A 74 3.55 17.90 18.07
N VAL A 75 2.39 17.28 17.88
CA VAL A 75 1.59 16.75 18.99
C VAL A 75 1.82 15.27 19.28
N GLU A 76 2.40 14.53 18.35
CA GLU A 76 2.67 13.08 18.48
C GLU A 76 3.78 12.66 17.51
N ASP A 77 4.51 11.61 17.87
CA ASP A 77 5.45 10.90 16.99
C ASP A 77 4.96 9.44 16.84
N VAL A 78 4.64 9.03 15.61
CA VAL A 78 4.06 7.71 15.29
C VAL A 78 5.13 6.85 14.60
N PRO A 79 5.70 5.86 15.30
CA PRO A 79 6.67 4.95 14.71
C PRO A 79 6.00 3.95 13.76
N ALA A 80 6.82 3.31 12.91
CA ALA A 80 6.34 2.28 11.99
C ALA A 80 5.60 1.15 12.72
N GLY A 81 4.45 0.74 12.18
CA GLY A 81 3.59 -0.30 12.75
C GLY A 81 2.64 0.18 13.85
N TYR A 82 2.66 1.47 14.21
CA TYR A 82 1.72 2.08 15.16
C TYR A 82 0.79 3.06 14.44
N ALA A 83 -0.32 3.39 15.09
CA ALA A 83 -1.26 4.41 14.64
C ALA A 83 -1.29 5.58 15.64
N ALA A 84 -1.55 6.78 15.12
CA ALA A 84 -1.75 7.96 15.96
C ALA A 84 -2.90 7.76 16.94
N ARG A 85 -2.71 8.24 18.17
CA ARG A 85 -3.74 8.24 19.21
C ARG A 85 -4.49 9.58 19.24
N LYS A 86 -3.85 10.65 18.78
CA LYS A 86 -4.44 11.98 18.71
C LYS A 86 -5.06 12.23 17.34
N THR A 87 -6.14 12.99 17.36
CA THR A 87 -6.70 13.62 16.15
C THR A 87 -5.94 14.92 15.89
N LEU A 88 -5.41 15.05 14.68
CA LEU A 88 -4.72 16.24 14.22
C LEU A 88 -5.71 17.40 14.07
N ARG A 89 -5.28 18.61 14.45
CA ARG A 89 -6.02 19.86 14.22
C ARG A 89 -5.17 20.83 13.39
N SER A 90 -5.82 21.84 12.81
CA SER A 90 -5.12 22.92 12.12
C SER A 90 -4.11 23.62 13.05
N GLY A 91 -2.93 23.94 12.50
CA GLY A 91 -1.77 24.46 13.22
C GLY A 91 -0.88 23.38 13.84
N GLN A 92 -1.22 22.10 13.67
CA GLN A 92 -0.50 20.97 14.27
C GLN A 92 0.08 20.04 13.20
N ALA A 93 1.07 19.26 13.61
CA ALA A 93 1.68 18.19 12.83
C ALA A 93 1.84 16.93 13.70
N ILE A 94 1.83 15.75 13.07
CA ILE A 94 2.20 14.49 13.70
C ILE A 94 3.36 13.92 12.90
N ARG A 95 4.48 13.66 13.57
CA ARG A 95 5.59 12.97 12.89
C ARG A 95 5.16 11.54 12.59
N ILE A 96 5.31 11.12 11.35
CA ILE A 96 4.83 9.84 10.86
C ILE A 96 5.91 9.15 10.03
N MET A 97 5.98 7.83 10.13
CA MET A 97 6.90 7.01 9.34
C MET A 97 6.17 6.33 8.19
N THR A 98 6.92 5.94 7.16
CA THR A 98 6.43 5.24 5.97
C THR A 98 5.60 4.01 6.36
N GLY A 99 4.42 3.88 5.76
CA GLY A 99 3.48 2.79 6.00
C GLY A 99 2.63 2.92 7.27
N ALA A 100 2.86 3.92 8.13
CA ALA A 100 1.96 4.18 9.25
C ALA A 100 0.62 4.76 8.76
N PRO A 101 -0.53 4.40 9.37
CA PRO A 101 -1.83 4.94 8.99
C PRO A 101 -1.91 6.45 9.13
N ILE A 102 -2.58 7.13 8.19
CA ILE A 102 -2.76 8.57 8.25
C ILE A 102 -3.59 8.95 9.50
N PRO A 103 -3.12 9.89 10.34
CA PRO A 103 -3.84 10.30 11.53
C PRO A 103 -5.17 10.96 11.18
N PRO A 104 -6.23 10.76 11.97
CA PRO A 104 -7.50 11.48 11.76
C PRO A 104 -7.28 12.99 11.77
N GLY A 105 -7.79 13.68 10.75
CA GLY A 105 -7.65 15.13 10.59
C GLY A 105 -6.45 15.59 9.76
N ALA A 106 -5.50 14.70 9.43
CA ALA A 106 -4.48 14.98 8.44
C ALA A 106 -5.00 14.70 7.03
N ASP A 107 -4.56 15.50 6.05
CA ASP A 107 -4.91 15.33 4.64
C ASP A 107 -3.69 15.37 3.70
N ALA A 108 -2.47 15.56 4.24
CA ALA A 108 -1.22 15.47 3.50
C ALA A 108 -0.05 15.06 4.41
N VAL A 109 1.05 14.60 3.80
CA VAL A 109 2.33 14.37 4.48
C VAL A 109 3.44 15.14 3.76
N VAL A 110 4.21 15.94 4.50
CA VAL A 110 5.45 16.57 4.00
C VAL A 110 6.65 15.72 4.42
N MET A 111 7.58 15.51 3.50
CA MET A 111 8.81 14.73 3.72
C MET A 111 9.67 15.31 4.85
N GLN A 112 10.36 14.46 5.60
CA GLN A 112 11.21 14.92 6.70
C GLN A 112 12.32 15.87 6.20
N GLU A 113 12.81 15.66 4.99
CA GLU A 113 13.83 16.46 4.30
C GLU A 113 13.39 17.93 4.10
N ASP A 114 12.10 18.17 3.89
CA ASP A 114 11.50 19.49 3.67
C ASP A 114 11.03 20.12 4.98
N THR A 115 11.52 19.61 6.11
CA THR A 115 11.18 20.10 7.44
C THR A 115 12.40 20.26 8.33
N GLU A 116 12.22 21.01 9.42
CA GLU A 116 13.22 21.14 10.46
C GLU A 116 12.56 21.13 11.84
N ARG A 117 12.89 20.12 12.64
CA ARG A 117 12.36 19.97 14.00
C ARG A 117 13.01 20.98 14.94
N ASP A 118 12.19 21.65 15.75
CA ASP A 118 12.58 22.63 16.76
C ASP A 118 11.78 22.38 18.05
N GLY A 119 12.28 21.48 18.90
CA GLY A 119 11.60 21.05 20.11
C GLY A 119 10.23 20.41 19.82
N ASP A 120 9.17 21.00 20.39
CA ASP A 120 7.78 20.56 20.18
C ASP A 120 7.15 21.16 18.91
N TYR A 121 7.94 21.74 18.02
CA TYR A 121 7.46 22.34 16.78
C TYR A 121 8.27 21.86 15.58
N VAL A 122 7.68 21.98 14.40
CA VAL A 122 8.35 21.72 13.12
C VAL A 122 8.21 22.95 12.22
N ARG A 123 9.31 23.33 11.58
CA ARG A 123 9.33 24.31 10.50
C ARG A 123 9.17 23.56 9.18
N VAL A 124 8.06 23.78 8.49
CA VAL A 124 7.77 23.20 7.17
C VAL A 124 8.23 24.18 6.09
N LYS A 125 9.14 23.73 5.23
CA LYS A 125 9.82 24.55 4.23
C LYS A 125 9.22 24.45 2.83
N ASP A 126 8.34 23.47 2.61
CA ASP A 126 7.60 23.33 1.36
C ASP A 126 6.09 23.26 1.63
N LYS A 127 5.32 23.66 0.63
CA LYS A 127 3.87 23.50 0.66
C LYS A 127 3.50 22.04 0.42
N ALA A 128 2.28 21.67 0.77
CA ALA A 128 1.70 20.38 0.42
C ALA A 128 0.32 20.57 -0.21
N GLU A 129 -0.03 19.69 -1.13
CA GLU A 129 -1.37 19.58 -1.69
C GLU A 129 -2.16 18.46 -0.97
N ILE A 130 -3.49 18.51 -1.03
CA ILE A 130 -4.34 17.46 -0.43
C ILE A 130 -4.05 16.10 -1.09
N GLY A 131 -3.82 15.08 -0.26
CA GLY A 131 -3.48 13.72 -0.68
C GLY A 131 -1.99 13.49 -0.95
N GLU A 132 -1.16 14.53 -0.83
CA GLU A 132 0.27 14.39 -1.11
C GLU A 132 0.96 13.44 -0.13
N ASN A 133 1.77 12.53 -0.69
CA ASN A 133 2.45 11.46 0.02
C ASN A 133 1.52 10.55 0.86
N ILE A 134 0.25 10.41 0.46
CA ILE A 134 -0.69 9.45 1.04
C ILE A 134 -0.97 8.35 0.03
N ARG A 135 -0.73 7.10 0.43
CA ARG A 135 -1.21 5.92 -0.30
C ARG A 135 -2.61 5.57 0.18
N LEU A 136 -3.55 5.44 -0.72
CA LEU A 136 -4.95 5.20 -0.38
C LEU A 136 -5.21 3.72 -0.05
N ALA A 137 -6.18 3.46 0.80
CA ALA A 137 -6.67 2.11 1.04
C ALA A 137 -7.16 1.47 -0.27
N GLY A 138 -6.63 0.28 -0.57
CA GLY A 138 -6.98 -0.46 -1.78
C GLY A 138 -6.37 0.09 -3.06
N GLU A 139 -5.35 0.96 -2.97
CA GLU A 139 -4.63 1.47 -4.15
C GLU A 139 -3.92 0.35 -4.93
N ASP A 140 -3.40 -0.68 -4.25
CA ASP A 140 -2.77 -1.82 -4.91
C ASP A 140 -3.82 -2.82 -5.41
N VAL A 141 -4.77 -3.20 -4.54
CA VAL A 141 -5.90 -4.10 -4.86
C VAL A 141 -7.10 -3.73 -4.00
N LYS A 142 -8.28 -3.61 -4.61
CA LYS A 142 -9.52 -3.32 -3.90
C LYS A 142 -10.17 -4.57 -3.34
N GLN A 143 -10.96 -4.41 -2.28
CA GLN A 143 -11.80 -5.49 -1.79
C GLN A 143 -12.76 -5.96 -2.88
N GLY A 144 -12.85 -7.27 -3.09
CA GLY A 144 -13.71 -7.86 -4.13
C GLY A 144 -13.08 -7.90 -5.52
N GLU A 145 -11.90 -7.33 -5.71
CA GLU A 145 -11.15 -7.43 -6.96
C GLU A 145 -10.44 -8.78 -7.08
N THR A 146 -10.36 -9.32 -8.29
CA THR A 146 -9.60 -10.55 -8.55
C THR A 146 -8.11 -10.26 -8.58
N ALA A 147 -7.41 -10.70 -7.53
CA ALA A 147 -5.97 -10.49 -7.36
C ALA A 147 -5.12 -11.43 -8.23
N VAL A 148 -5.56 -12.70 -8.40
CA VAL A 148 -4.88 -13.68 -9.26
C VAL A 148 -5.92 -14.54 -9.97
N LEU A 149 -5.80 -14.65 -11.30
CA LEU A 149 -6.73 -15.42 -12.12
C LEU A 149 -6.45 -16.92 -12.06
N LYS A 150 -7.52 -17.72 -12.15
CA LYS A 150 -7.50 -19.16 -12.38
C LYS A 150 -6.58 -19.52 -13.56
N GLY A 151 -5.87 -20.65 -13.44
CA GLY A 151 -4.95 -21.15 -14.46
C GLY A 151 -3.57 -20.48 -14.41
N THR A 152 -3.37 -19.49 -13.55
CA THR A 152 -2.07 -18.84 -13.35
C THR A 152 -1.08 -19.79 -12.70
N VAL A 153 0.12 -19.91 -13.31
CA VAL A 153 1.27 -20.54 -12.67
C VAL A 153 1.84 -19.58 -11.62
N LEU A 154 1.87 -20.01 -10.36
CA LEU A 154 2.25 -19.16 -9.24
C LEU A 154 3.76 -18.89 -9.24
N LYS A 155 4.11 -17.60 -9.31
CA LYS A 155 5.48 -17.05 -9.23
C LYS A 155 5.65 -16.36 -7.87
N PRO A 156 6.88 -15.98 -7.46
CA PRO A 156 7.10 -15.34 -6.16
C PRO A 156 6.21 -14.11 -5.90
N SER A 157 5.95 -13.27 -6.93
CA SER A 157 5.03 -12.13 -6.82
C SER A 157 3.59 -12.54 -6.51
N HIS A 158 3.09 -13.61 -7.15
CA HIS A 158 1.76 -14.14 -6.88
C HIS A 158 1.69 -14.66 -5.44
N ILE A 159 2.73 -15.33 -4.94
CA ILE A 159 2.77 -15.78 -3.54
C ILE A 159 2.68 -14.60 -2.58
N GLY A 160 3.39 -13.50 -2.86
CA GLY A 160 3.28 -12.27 -2.07
C GLY A 160 1.86 -11.70 -2.09
N MET A 161 1.25 -11.61 -3.26
CA MET A 161 -0.13 -11.12 -3.40
C MET A 161 -1.14 -12.00 -2.65
N LEU A 162 -1.05 -13.33 -2.81
CA LEU A 162 -1.92 -14.29 -2.11
C LEU A 162 -1.79 -14.22 -0.57
N ALA A 163 -0.63 -13.82 -0.06
CA ALA A 163 -0.44 -13.60 1.38
C ALA A 163 -1.04 -12.27 1.86
N ALA A 164 -1.14 -11.28 0.97
CA ALA A 164 -1.56 -9.91 1.29
C ALA A 164 -3.08 -9.73 1.31
N VAL A 165 -3.84 -10.50 0.53
CA VAL A 165 -5.28 -10.26 0.23
C VAL A 165 -6.28 -11.20 0.90
#